data_AF-A0A151S9Q5-F1
#
_entry.id   AF-A0A151S9Q5-F1
#
_cell.length_a   1.000
_cell.length_b   1.000
_cell.length_c   1.000
_cell.angle_alpha   90.00
_cell.angle_beta   90.00
_cell.angle_gamma   90.00
#
_symmetry.space_group_name_H-M   'P 1'
#
loop_
_entity.id
_entity.type
_entity.pdbx_description
1 polymer ?
#
loop_
_entity_poly.entity_id
_entity_poly.type
_entity_poly.pdbx_seq_one_letter_code
_entity_poly.pdbx_strand_id
1 'polypeptide(L)'
;GKYFLVDCGFPNRRQFLAPFQGVRYHLQDFAGQGNDPENEKELFNLRHASLRNVIERIFGIFKSRFTIFKSAPPFLFKTQVEFVLVCAALHNFLRKECRFDEFQIETVDEPSSSNPGARAKRR
;
A
#
# COMPACT_ATOMS: atom_id res chain seq x y z
N GLY A 1 3.69 19.03 -11.84
CA GLY A 1 3.19 19.27 -10.46
C GLY A 1 3.57 18.11 -9.57
N LYS A 2 3.15 18.10 -8.29
CA LYS A 2 3.25 16.93 -7.39
C LYS A 2 1.84 16.50 -6.99
N TYR A 3 1.66 15.19 -6.76
CA TYR A 3 0.42 14.58 -6.29
C TYR A 3 0.74 13.58 -5.17
N PHE A 4 -0.21 13.37 -4.27
CA PHE A 4 -0.13 12.45 -3.14
C PHE A 4 -1.15 11.33 -3.32
N LEU A 5 -0.67 10.08 -3.36
CA LEU A 5 -1.53 8.90 -3.27
C LEU A 5 -2.06 8.81 -1.83
N VAL A 6 -3.37 8.71 -1.65
CA VAL A 6 -4.02 8.69 -0.33
C VAL A 6 -5.13 7.66 -0.26
N ASP A 7 -5.51 7.29 0.96
CA ASP A 7 -6.54 6.30 1.24
C ASP A 7 -7.97 6.87 1.09
N CYS A 8 -8.94 5.96 1.00
CA CYS A 8 -10.37 6.27 0.79
C CYS A 8 -11.00 7.18 1.87
N GLY A 9 -10.37 7.31 3.04
CA GLY A 9 -10.78 8.25 4.10
C GLY A 9 -10.38 9.71 3.87
N PHE A 10 -9.54 10.00 2.88
CA PHE A 10 -9.14 11.37 2.53
C PHE A 10 -10.04 11.93 1.41
N PRO A 11 -10.54 13.18 1.53
CA PRO A 11 -11.31 13.81 0.47
C PRO A 11 -10.42 14.14 -0.73
N ASN A 12 -10.87 13.80 -1.94
CA ASN A 12 -10.18 14.18 -3.18
C ASN A 12 -10.17 15.71 -3.34
N ARG A 13 -9.00 16.31 -3.08
CA ARG A 13 -8.70 17.75 -3.20
C ARG A 13 -7.60 17.95 -4.25
N ARG A 14 -7.30 19.21 -4.61
CA ARG A 14 -6.16 19.51 -5.49
C ARG A 14 -4.87 18.85 -4.94
N GLN A 15 -4.13 18.17 -5.82
CA GLN A 15 -2.92 17.37 -5.50
C GLN A 15 -3.15 16.05 -4.74
N PHE A 16 -4.38 15.68 -4.37
CA PHE A 16 -4.67 14.39 -3.72
C PHE A 16 -5.22 13.40 -4.75
N LEU A 17 -4.90 12.11 -4.56
CA LEU A 17 -5.37 10.98 -5.37
C LEU A 17 -5.93 9.91 -4.41
N ALA A 18 -7.16 10.11 -3.97
CA ALA A 18 -7.98 9.11 -3.29
C ALA A 18 -8.70 8.21 -4.31
N PRO A 19 -8.96 6.93 -4.00
CA PRO A 19 -9.69 6.03 -4.90
C PRO A 19 -11.17 6.43 -5.03
N PHE A 20 -11.81 6.03 -6.12
CA PHE A 20 -13.25 6.19 -6.30
C PHE A 20 -13.99 5.23 -5.36
N GLN A 21 -14.80 5.77 -4.47
CA GLN A 21 -15.68 5.01 -3.58
C GLN A 21 -16.85 4.39 -4.37
N GLY A 22 -17.31 3.21 -3.96
CA GLY A 22 -18.42 2.49 -4.62
C GLY A 22 -18.05 1.84 -5.96
N VAL A 23 -16.76 1.56 -6.18
CA VAL A 23 -16.17 0.99 -7.40
C VAL A 23 -15.16 -0.10 -7.00
N ARG A 24 -14.95 -1.15 -7.81
CA ARG A 24 -13.94 -2.20 -7.56
C ARG A 24 -12.56 -1.58 -7.26
N TYR A 25 -11.79 -2.18 -6.35
CA TYR A 25 -10.54 -1.58 -5.84
C TYR A 25 -9.46 -2.60 -5.42
N HIS A 26 -9.83 -3.73 -4.83
CA HIS A 26 -8.84 -4.72 -4.39
C HIS A 26 -8.21 -5.38 -5.63
N LEU A 27 -6.93 -5.73 -5.57
CA LEU A 27 -6.24 -6.31 -6.73
C LEU A 27 -6.80 -7.70 -7.10
N GLN A 28 -7.43 -8.38 -6.14
CA GLN A 28 -8.19 -9.61 -6.33
C GLN A 28 -9.46 -9.38 -7.16
N ASP A 29 -10.09 -8.20 -7.09
CA ASP A 29 -11.31 -7.85 -7.86
C ASP A 29 -11.06 -7.83 -9.39
N PHE A 30 -9.79 -7.77 -9.79
CA PHE A 30 -9.30 -7.70 -11.17
C PHE A 30 -8.41 -8.90 -11.54
N ALA A 31 -8.35 -9.94 -10.70
CA ALA A 31 -7.50 -11.10 -10.94
C ALA A 31 -8.23 -12.18 -11.77
N GLY A 32 -7.59 -12.67 -12.83
CA GLY A 32 -8.13 -13.71 -13.70
C GLY A 32 -8.73 -13.19 -15.01
N GLN A 33 -9.00 -14.13 -15.94
CA GLN A 33 -9.43 -13.80 -17.30
C GLN A 33 -10.87 -13.25 -17.32
N GLY A 34 -11.07 -12.09 -17.95
CA GLY A 34 -12.37 -11.43 -18.05
C GLY A 34 -12.71 -10.48 -16.89
N ASN A 35 -11.84 -10.35 -15.89
CA ASN A 35 -12.04 -9.43 -14.76
C ASN A 35 -11.43 -8.03 -15.00
N ASP A 36 -11.10 -7.69 -16.25
CA ASP A 36 -10.56 -6.38 -16.64
C ASP A 36 -11.43 -5.19 -16.17
N PRO A 37 -10.87 -3.97 -16.02
CA PRO A 37 -11.65 -2.78 -15.69
C PRO A 37 -12.65 -2.40 -16.78
N GLU A 38 -13.93 -2.29 -16.42
CA GLU A 38 -15.00 -1.95 -17.37
C GLU A 38 -15.05 -0.45 -17.72
N ASN A 39 -14.47 0.39 -16.86
CA ASN A 39 -14.59 1.85 -16.96
C ASN A 39 -13.38 2.59 -16.35
N GLU A 40 -13.29 3.90 -16.65
CA GLU A 40 -12.17 4.76 -16.22
C GLU A 40 -11.94 4.80 -14.71
N LYS A 41 -12.99 4.68 -13.89
CA LYS A 41 -12.88 4.71 -12.43
C LYS A 41 -12.30 3.40 -11.89
N GLU A 42 -12.69 2.27 -12.46
CA GLU A 42 -12.09 0.97 -12.16
C GLU A 42 -10.64 0.91 -12.61
N LEU A 43 -10.32 1.43 -13.81
CA LEU A 43 -8.94 1.51 -14.29
C LEU A 43 -8.08 2.40 -13.38
N PHE A 44 -8.62 3.53 -12.92
CA PHE A 44 -7.96 4.37 -11.92
C PHE A 44 -7.75 3.63 -10.60
N ASN A 45 -8.78 2.97 -10.07
CA ASN A 45 -8.71 2.23 -8.81
C ASN A 45 -7.70 1.07 -8.88
N LEU A 46 -7.69 0.27 -9.95
CA LEU A 46 -6.70 -0.79 -10.17
C LEU A 46 -5.27 -0.23 -10.18
N ARG A 47 -5.03 0.91 -10.84
CA ARG A 47 -3.70 1.56 -10.87
C ARG A 47 -3.32 2.17 -9.53
N HIS A 48 -4.29 2.73 -8.79
CA HIS A 48 -4.10 3.23 -7.43
C HIS A 48 -3.70 2.11 -6.48
N ALA A 49 -4.50 1.03 -6.39
CA ALA A 49 -4.22 -0.13 -5.56
C ALA A 49 -2.90 -0.83 -5.93
N SER A 50 -2.56 -0.90 -7.22
CA SER A 50 -1.27 -1.43 -7.68
C SER A 50 -0.09 -0.63 -7.14
N LEU A 51 -0.18 0.70 -7.16
CA LEU A 51 0.84 1.58 -6.62
C LEU A 51 0.88 1.54 -5.08
N ARG A 52 -0.29 1.45 -4.43
CA ARG A 52 -0.44 1.32 -2.97
C ARG A 52 0.26 0.06 -2.45
N ASN A 53 0.03 -1.08 -3.09
CA ASN A 53 0.69 -2.37 -2.82
C ASN A 53 2.22 -2.27 -2.96
N VAL A 54 2.74 -1.64 -4.03
CA VAL A 54 4.19 -1.44 -4.18
C VAL A 54 4.78 -0.62 -3.04
N ILE A 55 4.11 0.47 -2.63
CA ILE A 55 4.53 1.31 -1.49
C ILE A 55 4.48 0.51 -0.18
N GLU A 56 3.44 -0.28 0.05
CA GLU A 56 3.27 -1.10 1.26
C GLU A 56 4.31 -2.20 1.36
N ARG A 57 4.66 -2.87 0.25
CA ARG A 57 5.72 -3.87 0.22
C ARG A 57 7.09 -3.26 0.53
N ILE A 58 7.38 -2.03 0.09
CA ILE A 58 8.61 -1.31 0.46
C ILE A 58 8.61 -1.02 1.97
N PHE A 59 7.51 -0.53 2.55
CA PHE A 59 7.42 -0.33 3.99
C PHE A 59 7.46 -1.64 4.79
N GLY A 60 6.95 -2.75 4.25
CA GLY A 60 7.07 -4.09 4.83
C GLY A 60 8.52 -4.55 4.92
N ILE A 61 9.29 -4.41 3.84
CA ILE A 61 10.74 -4.67 3.83
C ILE A 61 11.45 -3.79 4.88
N PHE A 62 11.13 -2.49 4.93
CA PHE A 62 11.76 -1.57 5.88
C PHE A 62 11.41 -1.90 7.34
N LYS A 63 10.17 -2.29 7.63
CA LYS A 63 9.73 -2.75 8.97
C LYS A 63 10.34 -4.09 9.38
N SER A 64 10.48 -5.04 8.45
CA SER A 64 11.16 -6.31 8.70
C SER A 64 12.62 -6.07 9.13
N ARG A 65 13.34 -5.25 8.35
CA ARG A 65 14.76 -4.97 8.55
C ARG A 65 15.09 -3.99 9.66
N PHE A 66 14.66 -2.75 9.51
CA PHE A 66 15.15 -1.67 10.35
C PHE A 66 14.20 -1.51 11.55
N THR A 67 14.68 -1.91 12.73
CA THR A 67 13.93 -1.88 13.99
C THR A 67 13.33 -0.52 14.32
N ILE A 68 13.91 0.57 13.80
CA ILE A 68 13.40 1.94 13.90
C ILE A 68 11.98 2.13 13.33
N PHE A 69 11.50 1.26 12.42
CA PHE A 69 10.13 1.29 11.91
C PHE A 69 9.17 0.33 12.63
N LYS A 70 9.63 -0.45 13.63
CA LYS A 70 8.79 -1.36 14.42
C LYS A 70 8.03 -0.65 15.56
N SER A 71 8.43 0.56 15.92
CA SER A 71 7.75 1.43 16.88
C SER A 71 7.61 2.85 16.33
N ALA A 72 6.74 3.68 16.93
CA ALA A 72 6.62 5.08 16.57
C ALA A 72 7.90 5.85 16.99
N PRO A 73 8.69 6.43 16.07
CA PRO A 73 9.96 7.05 16.45
C PRO A 73 9.73 8.38 17.19
N PRO A 74 10.42 8.65 18.32
CA PRO A 74 10.26 9.89 19.09
C PRO A 74 10.98 11.09 18.45
N PHE A 75 10.92 11.20 17.12
CA PHE A 75 11.65 12.18 16.32
C PHE A 75 10.69 13.06 15.51
N LEU A 76 11.11 14.28 15.21
CA LEU A 76 10.35 15.21 14.37
C LEU A 76 10.11 14.65 12.97
N PHE A 77 8.98 15.01 12.34
CA PHE A 77 8.59 14.51 11.02
C PHE A 77 9.68 14.66 9.94
N LYS A 78 10.45 15.75 9.94
CA LYS A 78 11.60 15.94 9.04
C LYS A 78 12.62 14.80 9.18
N THR A 79 12.97 14.46 10.41
CA THR A 79 13.91 13.37 10.74
C THR A 79 13.33 12.00 10.41
N GLN A 80 12.01 11.81 10.56
CA GLN A 80 11.33 10.58 10.10
C GLN A 80 11.46 10.38 8.58
N VAL A 81 11.34 11.46 7.79
CA VAL A 81 11.59 11.42 6.33
C VAL A 81 13.06 11.14 6.02
N GLU A 82 13.99 11.72 6.78
CA GLU A 82 15.44 11.46 6.64
C GLU A 82 15.78 9.98 6.89
N PHE A 83 15.16 9.31 7.88
CA PHE A 83 15.35 7.87 8.09
C PHE A 83 14.88 7.01 6.91
N VAL A 84 13.76 7.36 6.25
CA VAL A 84 13.30 6.64 5.04
C VAL A 84 14.34 6.70 3.93
N LEU A 85 14.99 7.85 3.74
CA LEU A 85 16.06 8.04 2.74
C LEU A 85 17.33 7.28 3.11
N VAL A 86 17.76 7.32 4.38
CA VAL A 86 18.95 6.59 4.87
C VAL A 86 18.75 5.08 4.77
N CYS A 87 17.58 4.57 5.17
CA CYS A 87 17.25 3.14 5.07
C CYS A 87 17.16 2.67 3.61
N ALA A 88 16.63 3.50 2.69
CA ALA A 88 16.65 3.20 1.26
C ALA A 88 18.08 3.12 0.70
N ALA A 89 18.95 4.08 1.04
CA ALA A 89 20.34 4.09 0.60
C ALA A 89 21.13 2.89 1.15
N LEU A 90 20.96 2.57 2.44
CA LEU A 90 21.60 1.43 3.09
C LEU A 90 21.11 0.09 2.52
N HIS A 91 19.81 -0.08 2.30
CA HIS A 91 19.26 -1.27 1.66
C HIS A 91 19.83 -1.48 0.25
N ASN A 92 19.89 -0.42 -0.55
CA ASN A 92 20.44 -0.49 -1.91
C ASN A 92 21.95 -0.80 -1.93
N PHE A 93 22.72 -0.29 -0.95
CA PHE A 93 24.13 -0.62 -0.78
C PHE A 93 24.33 -2.09 -0.38
N LEU A 94 23.62 -2.57 0.65
CA LEU A 94 23.71 -3.96 1.10
C LEU A 94 23.29 -4.94 0.00
N ARG A 95 22.22 -4.64 -0.75
CA ARG A 95 21.78 -5.42 -1.92
C ARG A 95 22.80 -5.47 -3.07
N LYS A 96 23.75 -4.54 -3.14
CA LYS A 96 24.80 -4.50 -4.16
C LYS A 96 26.04 -5.29 -3.73
N GLU A 97 26.51 -5.07 -2.50
CA GLU A 97 27.78 -5.63 -2.02
C GLU A 97 27.62 -7.00 -1.31
N CYS A 98 26.48 -7.26 -0.65
CA CYS A 98 26.24 -8.47 0.13
C CYS A 98 25.25 -9.42 -0.58
N ARG A 99 25.78 -10.41 -1.32
CA ARG A 99 24.94 -11.35 -2.09
C ARG A 99 24.15 -12.35 -1.24
N PHE A 100 24.50 -12.52 0.04
CA PHE A 100 23.74 -13.34 0.99
C PHE A 100 22.63 -12.55 1.70
N ASP A 101 22.43 -11.27 1.34
CA ASP A 101 21.40 -10.41 1.93
C ASP A 101 19.99 -10.67 1.34
N GLU A 102 19.66 -11.94 1.15
CA GLU A 102 18.32 -12.38 0.76
C GLU A 102 17.34 -12.24 1.92
N PHE A 103 16.24 -11.53 1.70
CA PHE A 103 15.27 -11.22 2.74
C PHE A 103 13.91 -11.81 2.40
N GLN A 104 13.43 -12.69 3.28
CA GLN A 104 12.06 -13.19 3.23
C GLN A 104 11.11 -12.03 3.57
N ILE A 105 10.21 -11.75 2.64
CA ILE A 105 9.07 -10.86 2.85
C ILE A 105 7.98 -11.75 3.45
N GLU A 106 7.71 -11.61 4.75
CA GLU A 106 6.50 -12.18 5.34
C GLU A 106 5.30 -11.58 4.61
N THR A 107 4.55 -12.42 3.89
CA THR A 107 3.28 -12.04 3.30
C THR A 107 2.27 -11.91 4.43
N VAL A 108 1.95 -10.66 4.79
CA VAL A 108 0.78 -10.38 5.62
C VAL A 108 -0.44 -10.70 4.78
N ASP A 109 -0.97 -11.91 4.94
CA ASP A 109 -2.19 -12.34 4.25
C ASP A 109 -3.35 -11.45 4.70
N GLU A 110 -3.96 -10.74 3.75
CA GLU A 110 -5.15 -9.91 3.99
C GLU A 110 -6.29 -10.81 4.50
N PRO A 111 -6.82 -10.57 5.72
CA PRO A 111 -7.90 -11.39 6.26
C PRO A 111 -9.16 -11.22 5.42
N SER A 112 -9.62 -12.30 4.81
CA SER A 112 -10.74 -12.28 3.87
C SER A 112 -12.00 -11.67 4.49
N SER A 113 -12.50 -10.61 3.88
CA SER A 113 -13.68 -9.86 4.33
C SER A 113 -14.96 -10.68 4.15
N SER A 114 -15.19 -11.57 5.12
CA SER A 114 -16.32 -12.49 5.20
C SER A 114 -17.56 -11.74 5.72
N ASN A 115 -18.16 -10.93 4.85
CA ASN A 115 -19.40 -10.21 5.11
C ASN A 115 -20.53 -11.19 5.51
N PRO A 116 -21.07 -11.12 6.75
CA PRO A 116 -22.25 -11.88 7.12
C PRO A 116 -23.47 -11.32 6.38
N GLY A 117 -24.21 -12.19 5.69
CA GLY A 117 -25.28 -11.77 4.79
C GLY A 117 -26.41 -10.97 5.45
N ALA A 118 -26.97 -10.01 4.70
CA ALA A 118 -28.03 -9.14 5.17
C ALA A 118 -29.28 -9.94 5.60
N ARG A 119 -29.68 -9.83 6.88
CA ARG A 119 -30.92 -10.41 7.39
C ARG A 119 -31.99 -9.35 7.65
N ALA A 120 -32.57 -8.83 6.56
CA ALA A 120 -33.81 -8.09 6.66
C ALA A 120 -34.92 -8.99 7.22
N LYS A 121 -35.62 -8.55 8.27
CA LYS A 121 -36.94 -9.08 8.60
C LYS A 121 -37.85 -7.97 9.11
N ARG A 122 -38.85 -7.63 8.30
CA ARG A 122 -39.95 -6.74 8.68
C ARG A 122 -40.85 -7.46 9.68
N ARG A 123 -41.08 -6.88 10.86
CA ARG A 123 -42.41 -6.64 11.44
C ARG A 123 -42.28 -5.79 12.69
#